data_AF-A0A1V5TAV6-F1
#
_entry.id   AF-A0A1V5TAV6-F1
#
_cell.length_a   1.000
_cell.length_b   1.000
_cell.length_c   1.000
_cell.angle_alpha   90.00
_cell.angle_beta   90.00
_cell.angle_gamma   90.00
#
_symmetry.space_group_name_H-M   'P 1'
#
loop_
_entity.id
_entity.type
_entity.pdbx_description
1 polymer ?
#
loop_
_entity_poly.entity_id
_entity_poly.type
_entity_poly.pdbx_seq_one_letter_code
_entity_poly.pdbx_strand_id
1 'polypeptide(L)'
;MENKADKLKEYRDNLISFIEYLHKNRSYMKDDVKTISEFWNIDSKQWSLDRNTYEGRREFNALNKLKVDKASELTWDNLIISKAKELKLFISNTLDIKDNLNIGVHLMYDIKPSEATKIIEAKEKYLTFRKDTEFCNFINGLFFTDLDEALIEFFGAFTDVSDMKRTQPEPMTVHPEADPYEVELITNNFNNDDIEKIKNHFSKLEMYMNNGDFMQWIRQAFELQETPQYKFKLAENHKKGEIRYLFYTYWGKKHNQKEKYVRLLSDYFDGFELKNTMTNFSKRY
;
A
#
# COMPACT_ATOMS: atom_id res chain seq x y z
N MET A 1 -15.38 -20.91 -3.86
CA MET A 1 -14.51 -19.76 -4.14
C MET A 1 -14.72 -18.78 -3.01
N GLU A 2 -13.71 -18.58 -2.15
CA GLU A 2 -13.77 -17.57 -1.07
C GLU A 2 -14.06 -16.19 -1.66
N ASN A 3 -14.99 -15.48 -1.02
CA ASN A 3 -15.34 -14.12 -1.39
C ASN A 3 -14.13 -13.19 -1.16
N LYS A 4 -13.88 -12.27 -2.10
CA LYS A 4 -12.81 -11.28 -2.03
C LYS A 4 -12.89 -10.45 -0.74
N ALA A 5 -14.10 -10.14 -0.26
CA ALA A 5 -14.31 -9.40 0.99
C ALA A 5 -13.84 -10.17 2.24
N ASP A 6 -14.10 -11.49 2.29
CA ASP A 6 -13.71 -12.33 3.44
C ASP A 6 -12.19 -12.43 3.56
N LYS A 7 -11.49 -12.55 2.43
CA LYS A 7 -10.01 -12.54 2.40
C LYS A 7 -9.41 -11.22 2.89
N LEU A 8 -10.08 -10.10 2.59
CA LEU A 8 -9.63 -8.78 3.04
C LEU A 8 -9.81 -8.61 4.53
N LYS A 9 -10.96 -9.08 5.06
CA LYS A 9 -11.20 -9.06 6.49
C LYS A 9 -10.19 -9.93 7.25
N GLU A 10 -9.95 -11.15 6.76
CA GLU A 10 -8.93 -12.05 7.31
C GLU A 10 -7.54 -11.39 7.31
N TYR A 11 -7.18 -10.73 6.20
CA TYR A 11 -5.91 -10.01 6.11
C TYR A 11 -5.80 -8.87 7.14
N ARG A 12 -6.85 -8.06 7.32
CA ARG A 12 -6.86 -6.98 8.34
C ARG A 12 -6.73 -7.55 9.75
N ASP A 13 -7.46 -8.61 10.06
CA ASP A 13 -7.39 -9.27 11.37
C ASP A 13 -5.99 -9.87 11.61
N ASN A 14 -5.35 -10.42 10.57
CA ASN A 14 -3.98 -10.90 10.63
C ASN A 14 -2.96 -9.78 10.85
N LEU A 15 -3.11 -8.64 10.17
CA LEU A 15 -2.23 -7.48 10.34
C LEU A 15 -2.36 -6.88 11.74
N ILE A 16 -3.60 -6.73 12.25
CA ILE A 16 -3.85 -6.28 13.63
C ILE A 16 -3.22 -7.27 14.62
N SER A 17 -3.42 -8.57 14.43
CA SER A 17 -2.83 -9.62 15.28
C SER A 17 -1.30 -9.58 15.27
N PHE A 18 -0.71 -9.28 14.12
CA PHE A 18 0.74 -9.11 13.98
C PHE A 18 1.24 -7.89 14.77
N ILE A 19 0.55 -6.75 14.66
CA ILE A 19 0.87 -5.54 15.43
C ILE A 19 0.73 -5.80 16.94
N GLU A 20 -0.29 -6.53 17.37
CA GLU A 20 -0.45 -6.91 18.77
C GLU A 20 0.70 -7.79 19.26
N TYR A 21 1.15 -8.72 18.43
CA TYR A 21 2.32 -9.54 18.72
C TYR A 21 3.59 -8.70 18.88
N LEU A 22 3.86 -7.78 17.95
CA LEU A 22 4.99 -6.86 18.04
C LEU A 22 4.94 -6.04 19.34
N HIS A 23 3.79 -5.41 19.62
CA HIS A 23 3.60 -4.60 20.81
C HIS A 23 3.75 -5.42 22.10
N LYS A 24 3.14 -6.61 22.21
CA LYS A 24 3.21 -7.46 23.40
C LYS A 24 4.64 -7.84 23.75
N ASN A 25 5.49 -8.01 22.75
CA ASN A 25 6.82 -8.56 22.93
C ASN A 25 7.96 -7.54 22.80
N ARG A 26 7.62 -6.26 22.63
CA ARG A 26 8.58 -5.16 22.45
C ARG A 26 9.69 -5.09 23.49
N SER A 27 9.45 -5.54 24.73
CA SER A 27 10.47 -5.56 25.78
C SER A 27 11.63 -6.50 25.47
N TYR A 28 11.36 -7.64 24.82
CA TYR A 28 12.37 -8.64 24.49
C TYR A 28 13.25 -8.22 23.30
N MET A 29 12.73 -7.37 22.42
CA MET A 29 13.51 -6.84 21.28
C MET A 29 14.62 -5.89 21.70
N LYS A 30 14.55 -5.30 22.89
CA LYS A 30 15.63 -4.46 23.43
C LYS A 30 16.94 -5.22 23.59
N ASP A 31 16.88 -6.52 23.86
CA ASP A 31 18.07 -7.36 24.02
C ASP A 31 18.75 -7.62 22.67
N ASP A 32 17.98 -7.80 21.59
CA ASP A 32 18.49 -8.02 20.22
C ASP A 32 19.09 -6.73 19.61
N VAL A 33 18.60 -5.53 19.99
CA VAL A 33 19.11 -4.22 19.51
C VAL A 33 20.62 -4.07 19.77
N LYS A 34 21.12 -4.57 20.90
CA LYS A 34 22.56 -4.53 21.22
C LYS A 34 23.36 -5.41 20.25
N THR A 35 22.92 -6.64 20.02
CA THR A 35 23.56 -7.60 19.11
C THR A 35 23.57 -7.09 17.66
N ILE A 36 22.49 -6.43 17.25
CA ILE A 36 22.37 -5.79 15.93
C ILE A 36 23.31 -4.59 15.80
N SER A 37 23.48 -3.77 16.84
CA SER A 37 24.47 -2.68 16.83
C SER A 37 25.91 -3.21 16.64
N GLU A 38 26.22 -4.36 17.22
CA GLU A 38 27.51 -5.03 17.02
C GLU A 38 27.72 -5.49 15.57
N PHE A 39 26.66 -5.84 14.82
CA PHE A 39 26.75 -6.18 13.39
C PHE A 39 27.22 -5.02 12.53
N TRP A 40 26.71 -3.81 12.80
CA TRP A 40 27.13 -2.62 12.05
C TRP A 40 28.61 -2.30 12.28
N ASN A 41 29.10 -2.49 13.50
CA ASN A 41 30.52 -2.34 13.79
C ASN A 41 31.36 -3.38 13.03
N ILE A 42 30.85 -4.60 12.88
CA ILE A 42 31.47 -5.64 12.06
C ILE A 42 31.45 -5.26 10.58
N ASP A 43 30.30 -4.84 10.04
CA ASP A 43 30.12 -4.47 8.64
C ASP A 43 30.96 -3.24 8.25
N SER A 44 31.01 -2.23 9.13
CA SER A 44 31.87 -1.05 8.96
C SER A 44 33.35 -1.44 8.91
N LYS A 45 33.80 -2.33 9.81
CA LYS A 45 35.17 -2.86 9.77
C LYS A 45 35.41 -3.63 8.47
N GLN A 46 34.49 -4.48 8.05
CA GLN A 46 34.60 -5.23 6.79
C GLN A 46 34.73 -4.32 5.56
N TRP A 47 33.99 -3.21 5.52
CA TRP A 47 34.07 -2.22 4.44
C TRP A 47 35.42 -1.54 4.35
N SER A 48 36.14 -1.41 5.47
CA SER A 48 37.47 -0.81 5.53
C SER A 48 38.62 -1.74 5.14
N LEU A 49 38.37 -3.04 4.98
CA LEU A 49 39.41 -4.03 4.68
C LEU A 49 39.76 -4.10 3.18
N ASP A 50 41.05 -4.15 2.86
CA ASP A 50 41.51 -4.49 1.52
C ASP A 50 41.48 -6.01 1.29
N ARG A 51 40.40 -6.47 0.66
CA ARG A 51 40.13 -7.88 0.34
C ARG A 51 41.03 -8.46 -0.76
N ASN A 52 41.94 -7.69 -1.34
CA ASN A 52 42.90 -8.22 -2.30
C ASN A 52 44.12 -8.84 -1.61
N THR A 53 44.41 -8.44 -0.37
CA THR A 53 45.51 -8.99 0.43
C THR A 53 45.14 -10.32 1.10
N TYR A 54 46.15 -11.07 1.55
CA TYR A 54 45.94 -12.30 2.32
C TYR A 54 45.37 -11.97 3.70
N GLU A 55 45.93 -10.97 4.36
CA GLU A 55 45.54 -10.49 5.68
C GLU A 55 44.10 -9.97 5.67
N GLY A 56 43.74 -9.11 4.71
CA GLY A 56 42.39 -8.57 4.59
C GLY A 56 41.32 -9.63 4.30
N ARG A 57 41.64 -10.67 3.50
CA ARG A 57 40.73 -11.82 3.30
C ARG A 57 40.54 -12.64 4.57
N ARG A 58 41.62 -12.91 5.28
CA ARG A 58 41.57 -13.66 6.54
C ARG A 58 40.72 -12.94 7.58
N GLU A 59 40.91 -11.63 7.72
CA GLU A 59 40.18 -10.80 8.67
C GLU A 59 38.70 -10.65 8.29
N PHE A 60 38.39 -10.45 7.00
CA PHE A 60 37.01 -10.42 6.50
C PHE A 60 36.27 -11.74 6.80
N ASN A 61 36.91 -12.89 6.58
CA ASN A 61 36.32 -14.20 6.86
C ASN A 61 36.09 -14.43 8.37
N ALA A 62 37.01 -13.96 9.22
CA ALA A 62 36.84 -14.04 10.68
C ALA A 62 35.66 -13.18 11.15
N LEU A 63 35.53 -11.97 10.62
CA LEU A 63 34.40 -11.07 10.89
C LEU A 63 33.07 -11.66 10.39
N ASN A 64 33.05 -12.29 9.23
CA ASN A 64 31.87 -12.99 8.71
C ASN A 64 31.44 -14.14 9.63
N LYS A 65 32.40 -14.94 10.11
CA LYS A 65 32.10 -16.04 11.04
C LYS A 65 31.49 -15.51 12.34
N LEU A 66 32.08 -14.44 12.90
CA LEU A 66 31.56 -13.78 14.10
C LEU A 66 30.13 -13.26 13.90
N LYS A 67 29.82 -12.72 12.71
CA LYS A 67 28.47 -12.27 12.35
C LYS A 67 27.47 -13.43 12.29
N VAL A 68 27.85 -14.56 11.70
CA VAL A 68 27.01 -15.77 11.64
C VAL A 68 26.72 -16.32 13.05
N ASP A 69 27.76 -16.42 13.89
CA ASP A 69 27.62 -16.93 15.25
C ASP A 69 26.66 -16.05 16.08
N LYS A 70 26.85 -14.73 16.05
CA LYS A 70 25.97 -13.77 16.72
C LYS A 70 24.56 -13.69 16.12
N ALA A 71 24.40 -13.98 14.82
CA ALA A 71 23.06 -14.01 14.19
C ALA A 71 22.21 -15.14 14.76
N SER A 72 22.85 -16.24 15.17
CA SER A 72 22.16 -17.34 15.86
C SER A 72 21.70 -16.98 17.28
N GLU A 73 22.22 -15.90 17.86
CA GLU A 73 21.79 -15.37 19.16
C GLU A 73 20.55 -14.46 19.03
N LEU A 74 20.22 -14.01 17.81
CA LEU A 74 19.01 -13.25 17.51
C LEU A 74 17.79 -14.18 17.57
N THR A 75 17.16 -14.20 18.74
CA THR A 75 15.97 -15.02 18.97
C THR A 75 14.72 -14.36 18.40
N TRP A 76 14.67 -13.02 18.35
CA TRP A 76 13.44 -12.30 18.09
C TRP A 76 13.20 -12.00 16.61
N ASP A 77 14.22 -11.67 15.82
CA ASP A 77 14.08 -11.50 14.36
C ASP A 77 13.52 -12.76 13.68
N ASN A 78 14.00 -13.94 14.11
CA ASN A 78 13.52 -15.22 13.61
C ASN A 78 12.05 -15.49 14.01
N LEU A 79 11.62 -15.04 15.19
CA LEU A 79 10.25 -15.19 15.68
C LEU A 79 9.28 -14.23 14.99
N ILE A 80 9.69 -13.00 14.67
CA ILE A 80 8.88 -12.04 13.91
C ILE A 80 8.61 -12.55 12.50
N ILE A 81 9.67 -13.00 11.83
CA ILE A 81 9.55 -13.60 10.49
C ILE A 81 8.66 -14.84 10.55
N SER A 82 8.85 -15.69 11.55
CA SER A 82 8.01 -16.89 11.73
C SER A 82 6.55 -16.53 11.98
N LYS A 83 6.28 -15.49 12.79
CA LYS A 83 4.91 -15.04 13.08
C LYS A 83 4.24 -14.42 11.86
N ALA A 84 4.95 -13.60 11.09
CA ALA A 84 4.41 -13.05 9.85
C ALA A 84 4.13 -14.16 8.82
N LYS A 85 4.92 -15.25 8.79
CA LYS A 85 4.68 -16.43 7.95
C LYS A 85 3.45 -17.21 8.41
N GLU A 86 3.33 -17.43 9.71
CA GLU A 86 2.15 -18.05 10.34
C GLU A 86 0.86 -17.31 9.95
N LEU A 87 0.89 -15.97 9.99
CA LEU A 87 -0.23 -15.10 9.64
C LEU A 87 -0.41 -14.89 8.13
N LYS A 88 0.37 -15.60 7.31
CA LYS A 88 0.33 -15.55 5.83
C LYS A 88 0.44 -14.12 5.28
N LEU A 89 1.23 -13.27 5.94
CA LEU A 89 1.48 -11.90 5.47
C LEU A 89 2.47 -11.86 4.29
N PHE A 90 3.03 -13.00 3.88
CA PHE A 90 3.99 -13.17 2.78
C PHE A 90 3.38 -13.82 1.54
N ILE A 91 3.77 -13.36 0.34
CA ILE A 91 3.48 -14.04 -0.94
C ILE A 91 4.63 -14.98 -1.36
N SER A 92 5.88 -14.70 -0.96
CA SER A 92 7.03 -15.56 -1.28
C SER A 92 8.18 -15.46 -0.26
N ASN A 93 9.36 -16.03 -0.55
CA ASN A 93 10.57 -15.97 0.29
C ASN A 93 11.16 -14.55 0.40
N THR A 94 10.66 -13.58 -0.37
CA THR A 94 10.99 -12.16 -0.25
C THR A 94 9.97 -11.44 0.63
N LEU A 95 10.45 -10.39 1.28
CA LEU A 95 9.80 -9.61 2.32
C LEU A 95 8.73 -8.65 1.79
N ASP A 96 8.05 -9.05 0.71
CA ASP A 96 7.11 -8.22 -0.02
C ASP A 96 5.73 -8.21 0.67
N ILE A 97 5.69 -7.68 1.90
CA ILE A 97 4.42 -7.33 2.58
C ILE A 97 3.63 -6.37 1.67
N LYS A 98 4.35 -5.48 0.96
CA LYS A 98 3.88 -4.54 -0.06
C LYS A 98 3.08 -5.16 -1.20
N ASP A 99 3.47 -6.32 -1.73
CA ASP A 99 2.77 -6.93 -2.88
C ASP A 99 1.45 -7.62 -2.48
N ASN A 100 1.30 -8.00 -1.21
CA ASN A 100 -0.01 -8.37 -0.62
C ASN A 100 -0.87 -7.15 -0.34
N LEU A 101 -0.23 -5.99 -0.24
CA LEU A 101 -0.78 -4.70 0.14
C LEU A 101 -0.98 -3.84 -1.10
N ASN A 102 -1.86 -4.29 -2.00
CA ASN A 102 -2.55 -3.37 -2.91
C ASN A 102 -3.56 -2.52 -2.09
N ILE A 103 -3.04 -1.73 -1.15
CA ILE A 103 -3.77 -1.10 -0.04
C ILE A 103 -4.80 -0.09 -0.54
N GLY A 104 -4.47 0.64 -1.61
CA GLY A 104 -5.34 1.66 -2.20
C GLY A 104 -6.72 1.13 -2.62
N VAL A 105 -6.83 -0.16 -2.94
CA VAL A 105 -8.07 -0.79 -3.41
C VAL A 105 -8.88 -1.46 -2.29
N HIS A 106 -8.28 -1.69 -1.11
CA HIS A 106 -8.76 -2.72 -0.17
C HIS A 106 -9.12 -2.23 1.24
N LEU A 107 -8.84 -0.97 1.57
CA LEU A 107 -9.09 -0.41 2.91
C LEU A 107 -10.21 0.62 2.97
N MET A 108 -10.66 1.16 1.84
CA MET A 108 -11.56 2.32 1.82
C MET A 108 -13.06 2.04 1.89
N TYR A 109 -13.55 0.79 1.74
CA TYR A 109 -14.98 0.58 1.42
C TYR A 109 -15.79 -0.41 2.28
N ASP A 110 -15.25 -1.01 3.35
CA ASP A 110 -16.02 -1.96 4.20
C ASP A 110 -15.48 -2.04 5.63
N ILE A 111 -15.49 -0.93 6.37
CA ILE A 111 -15.02 -0.90 7.77
C ILE A 111 -16.14 -0.45 8.68
N LYS A 112 -16.61 -1.39 9.51
CA LYS A 112 -17.59 -1.09 10.55
C LYS A 112 -16.94 -0.24 11.65
N PRO A 113 -17.72 0.59 12.37
CA PRO A 113 -17.19 1.39 13.47
C PRO A 113 -16.37 0.59 14.50
N SER A 114 -16.76 -0.65 14.78
CA SER A 114 -16.04 -1.54 15.70
C SER A 114 -14.69 -2.05 15.15
N GLU A 115 -14.56 -2.21 13.83
CA GLU A 115 -13.29 -2.56 13.17
C GLU A 115 -12.39 -1.32 13.11
N ALA A 116 -12.98 -0.15 12.90
CA ALA A 116 -12.33 1.15 12.94
C ALA A 116 -11.63 1.42 14.30
N THR A 117 -12.31 1.14 15.42
CA THR A 117 -11.70 1.24 16.76
C THR A 117 -10.48 0.33 16.90
N LYS A 118 -10.57 -0.93 16.43
CA LYS A 118 -9.45 -1.87 16.47
C LYS A 118 -8.26 -1.40 15.65
N ILE A 119 -8.51 -0.76 14.50
CA ILE A 119 -7.46 -0.21 13.64
C ILE A 119 -6.77 0.98 14.33
N ILE A 120 -7.53 1.87 14.95
CA ILE A 120 -6.96 2.98 15.76
C ILE A 120 -6.10 2.42 16.89
N GLU A 121 -6.61 1.45 17.65
CA GLU A 121 -5.86 0.83 18.74
C GLU A 121 -4.59 0.13 18.24
N ALA A 122 -4.67 -0.55 17.09
CA ALA A 122 -3.51 -1.16 16.46
C ALA A 122 -2.47 -0.10 16.06
N LYS A 123 -2.90 1.05 15.51
CA LYS A 123 -2.01 2.18 15.20
C LYS A 123 -1.27 2.65 16.45
N GLU A 124 -1.98 2.90 17.54
CA GLU A 124 -1.37 3.35 18.80
C GLU A 124 -0.42 2.30 19.39
N LYS A 125 -0.78 1.01 19.34
CA LYS A 125 0.09 -0.10 19.75
C LYS A 125 1.35 -0.15 18.89
N TYR A 126 1.23 0.05 17.58
CA TYR A 126 2.37 0.08 16.67
C TYR A 126 3.28 1.30 16.90
N LEU A 127 2.71 2.49 17.12
CA LEU A 127 3.48 3.70 17.46
C LEU A 127 4.19 3.56 18.82
N THR A 128 3.53 2.94 19.79
CA THR A 128 4.14 2.62 21.09
C THR A 128 5.27 1.62 20.93
N PHE A 129 5.06 0.58 20.14
CA PHE A 129 6.10 -0.36 19.77
C PHE A 129 7.29 0.36 19.13
N ARG A 130 7.04 1.25 18.15
CA ARG A 130 8.04 2.08 17.48
C ARG A 130 8.90 2.88 18.48
N LYS A 131 8.22 3.55 19.40
CA LYS A 131 8.87 4.40 20.40
C LYS A 131 9.67 3.59 21.42
N ASP A 132 9.08 2.52 21.95
CA ASP A 132 9.66 1.76 23.07
C ASP A 132 10.88 0.94 22.65
N THR A 133 10.96 0.52 21.39
CA THR A 133 12.13 -0.19 20.87
C THR A 133 13.13 0.73 20.17
N GLU A 134 12.88 2.04 20.15
CA GLU A 134 13.62 2.99 19.30
C GLU A 134 13.71 2.49 17.85
N PHE A 135 12.60 1.88 17.41
CA PHE A 135 12.42 1.02 16.25
C PHE A 135 13.21 1.50 15.04
N CYS A 136 14.38 0.91 14.88
CA CYS A 136 15.09 0.92 13.62
C CYS A 136 15.65 2.28 13.18
N ASN A 137 16.39 3.00 14.01
CA ASN A 137 17.51 3.77 13.43
C ASN A 137 18.59 2.83 12.83
N PHE A 138 18.59 1.55 13.22
CA PHE A 138 19.66 0.60 12.94
C PHE A 138 19.23 -0.69 12.18
N ILE A 139 17.93 -0.99 12.08
CA ILE A 139 17.41 -2.10 11.26
C ILE A 139 16.67 -1.53 10.04
N ASN A 140 17.40 -0.84 9.16
CA ASN A 140 16.96 -0.69 7.76
C ASN A 140 17.28 -1.99 7.01
N GLY A 141 16.65 -3.09 7.45
CA GLY A 141 16.55 -4.31 6.67
C GLY A 141 15.26 -4.26 5.86
N LEU A 142 15.25 -4.91 4.70
CA LEU A 142 14.10 -4.96 3.78
C LEU A 142 12.76 -5.23 4.54
N PHE A 143 12.76 -6.13 5.53
CA PHE A 143 11.58 -6.48 6.34
C PHE A 143 10.83 -5.28 6.91
N PHE A 144 11.53 -4.43 7.68
CA PHE A 144 10.87 -3.37 8.45
C PHE A 144 10.63 -2.13 7.59
N THR A 145 11.46 -1.89 6.59
CA THR A 145 11.19 -0.88 5.57
C THR A 145 9.89 -1.20 4.82
N ASP A 146 9.75 -2.45 4.37
CA ASP A 146 8.55 -2.90 3.65
C ASP A 146 7.31 -2.87 4.55
N LEU A 147 7.46 -3.20 5.85
CA LEU A 147 6.40 -3.09 6.86
C LEU A 147 6.02 -1.62 7.17
N ASP A 148 6.98 -0.71 7.25
CA ASP A 148 6.72 0.71 7.49
C ASP A 148 5.94 1.31 6.29
N GLU A 149 6.38 1.05 5.06
CA GLU A 149 5.68 1.50 3.84
C GLU A 149 4.25 0.94 3.78
N ALA A 150 4.11 -0.35 4.03
CA ALA A 150 2.84 -1.06 4.18
C ALA A 150 1.90 -0.41 5.21
N LEU A 151 2.42 -0.09 6.39
CA LEU A 151 1.62 0.47 7.48
C LEU A 151 1.32 1.95 7.29
N ILE A 152 2.18 2.70 6.59
CA ILE A 152 1.89 4.09 6.18
C ILE A 152 0.68 4.12 5.27
N GLU A 153 0.61 3.23 4.29
CA GLU A 153 -0.56 3.12 3.43
C GLU A 153 -1.77 2.59 4.23
N PHE A 154 -1.58 1.62 5.12
CA PHE A 154 -2.66 1.07 5.96
C PHE A 154 -3.25 2.09 6.93
N PHE A 155 -2.44 2.91 7.60
CA PHE A 155 -2.90 3.93 8.55
C PHE A 155 -3.17 5.30 7.91
N GLY A 156 -2.53 5.60 6.78
CA GLY A 156 -2.60 6.87 6.05
C GLY A 156 -3.73 6.93 5.02
N ALA A 157 -4.23 5.78 4.55
CA ALA A 157 -5.53 5.73 3.85
C ALA A 157 -6.72 6.10 4.78
N PHE A 158 -6.52 6.08 6.10
CA PHE A 158 -7.46 6.53 7.13
C PHE A 158 -6.99 7.83 7.79
N THR A 159 -6.76 8.88 6.99
CA THR A 159 -6.21 10.13 7.51
C THR A 159 -7.07 10.68 8.65
N ASP A 160 -6.39 10.93 9.77
CA ASP A 160 -6.80 11.54 11.04
C ASP A 160 -7.92 10.90 11.90
N VAL A 161 -7.65 10.79 13.21
CA VAL A 161 -8.62 10.31 14.23
C VAL A 161 -9.87 11.22 14.26
N SER A 162 -9.74 12.45 13.77
CA SER A 162 -10.82 13.40 13.57
C SER A 162 -11.71 13.11 12.35
N ASP A 163 -11.21 12.53 11.26
CA ASP A 163 -12.04 12.26 10.07
C ASP A 163 -12.93 11.02 10.26
N MET A 164 -12.56 10.13 11.18
CA MET A 164 -13.44 9.04 11.66
C MET A 164 -14.59 9.55 12.54
N LYS A 165 -14.42 10.70 13.21
CA LYS A 165 -15.54 11.37 13.89
C LYS A 165 -16.45 12.11 12.90
N ARG A 166 -15.89 12.60 11.79
CA ARG A 166 -16.61 13.34 10.74
C ARG A 166 -17.51 12.46 9.88
N THR A 167 -17.28 11.15 9.86
CA THR A 167 -18.11 10.15 9.15
C THR A 167 -19.23 9.54 10.01
N GLN A 168 -19.43 9.99 11.25
CA GLN A 168 -20.69 9.70 11.96
C GLN A 168 -21.83 10.51 11.32
N PRO A 169 -22.86 9.89 10.73
CA PRO A 169 -24.10 10.60 10.47
C PRO A 169 -24.66 11.04 11.82
N GLU A 170 -25.05 12.30 11.95
CA GLU A 170 -25.93 12.72 13.04
C GLU A 170 -27.13 11.76 13.12
N PRO A 171 -27.63 11.45 14.33
CA PRO A 171 -28.64 10.42 14.53
C PRO A 171 -29.93 10.82 13.81
N MET A 172 -30.11 10.33 12.58
CA MET A 172 -31.40 10.39 11.93
C MET A 172 -32.30 9.38 12.61
N THR A 173 -33.38 9.92 13.14
CA THR A 173 -34.51 9.26 13.77
C THR A 173 -34.94 7.99 13.04
N VAL A 174 -35.03 6.93 13.84
CA VAL A 174 -35.60 5.60 13.63
C VAL A 174 -36.77 5.56 12.64
N HIS A 175 -36.70 4.67 11.65
CA HIS A 175 -37.81 3.82 11.18
C HIS A 175 -37.26 2.57 10.44
N PRO A 176 -38.02 1.45 10.40
CA PRO A 176 -37.50 0.13 10.77
C PRO A 176 -37.20 -0.82 9.60
N GLU A 177 -36.29 -1.75 9.90
CA GLU A 177 -36.04 -3.06 9.27
C GLU A 177 -36.10 -3.18 7.74
N ALA A 178 -34.91 -3.18 7.13
CA ALA A 178 -34.56 -4.12 6.08
C ALA A 178 -33.07 -4.49 6.20
N ASP A 179 -32.77 -5.77 6.42
CA ASP A 179 -31.47 -6.42 6.25
C ASP A 179 -31.61 -7.37 5.04
N PRO A 180 -30.60 -7.63 4.18
CA PRO A 180 -29.19 -7.25 4.28
C PRO A 180 -28.62 -6.42 3.13
N TYR A 181 -27.58 -5.66 3.48
CA TYR A 181 -26.74 -4.81 2.63
C TYR A 181 -26.25 -5.53 1.36
N GLU A 182 -26.64 -5.00 0.20
CA GLU A 182 -25.95 -5.25 -1.07
C GLU A 182 -24.54 -4.66 -0.98
N VAL A 183 -23.52 -5.48 -1.27
CA VAL A 183 -22.19 -4.99 -1.64
C VAL A 183 -22.41 -4.07 -2.83
N GLU A 184 -22.27 -2.75 -2.69
CA GLU A 184 -22.44 -1.82 -3.80
C GLU A 184 -21.37 -2.12 -4.86
N LEU A 185 -21.73 -2.98 -5.80
CA LEU A 185 -21.02 -3.26 -7.02
C LEU A 185 -20.94 -1.94 -7.79
N ILE A 186 -19.72 -1.38 -7.92
CA ILE A 186 -19.48 -0.21 -8.75
C ILE A 186 -20.06 -0.51 -10.14
N THR A 187 -21.18 0.12 -10.44
CA THR A 187 -21.90 -0.13 -11.67
C THR A 187 -21.34 0.79 -12.73
N ASN A 188 -20.78 0.22 -13.80
CA ASN A 188 -20.29 1.01 -14.90
C ASN A 188 -21.46 1.55 -15.73
N ASN A 189 -21.74 2.84 -15.57
CA ASN A 189 -22.72 3.61 -16.32
C ASN A 189 -22.10 4.25 -17.58
N PHE A 190 -20.77 4.25 -17.73
CA PHE A 190 -20.08 4.85 -18.88
C PHE A 190 -20.20 4.07 -20.17
N ASN A 191 -20.03 2.75 -20.12
CA ASN A 191 -20.22 1.88 -21.27
C ASN A 191 -20.59 0.45 -20.82
N ASN A 192 -20.64 -0.49 -21.76
CA ASN A 192 -21.00 -1.89 -21.48
C ASN A 192 -19.79 -2.74 -21.03
N ASP A 193 -18.64 -2.13 -20.75
CA ASP A 193 -17.47 -2.88 -20.30
C ASP A 193 -17.64 -3.25 -18.82
N ASP A 194 -17.12 -4.41 -18.44
CA ASP A 194 -17.09 -4.83 -17.05
C ASP A 194 -16.15 -3.93 -16.22
N ILE A 195 -16.55 -3.58 -14.99
CA ILE A 195 -15.78 -2.65 -14.17
C ILE A 195 -14.40 -3.20 -13.81
N GLU A 196 -14.24 -4.52 -13.66
CA GLU A 196 -12.93 -5.13 -13.41
C GLU A 196 -12.04 -5.07 -14.66
N LYS A 197 -12.61 -5.16 -15.87
CA LYS A 197 -11.86 -4.91 -17.12
C LYS A 197 -11.35 -3.47 -17.18
N ILE A 198 -12.16 -2.50 -16.74
CA ILE A 198 -11.76 -1.09 -16.70
C ILE A 198 -10.62 -0.89 -15.71
N LYS A 199 -10.78 -1.37 -14.47
CA LYS A 199 -9.72 -1.29 -13.45
C LYS A 199 -8.42 -1.92 -13.93
N ASN A 200 -8.49 -3.12 -14.51
CA ASN A 200 -7.32 -3.80 -15.04
C ASN A 200 -6.64 -3.01 -16.15
N HIS A 201 -7.42 -2.44 -17.08
CA HIS A 201 -6.88 -1.64 -18.19
C HIS A 201 -6.13 -0.41 -17.68
N PHE A 202 -6.69 0.30 -16.71
CA PHE A 202 -6.13 1.55 -16.20
C PHE A 202 -5.20 1.40 -14.98
N SER A 203 -4.95 0.19 -14.49
CA SER A 203 -4.09 -0.09 -13.31
C SER A 203 -2.75 0.65 -13.32
N LYS A 204 -2.10 0.80 -14.49
CA LYS A 204 -0.84 1.56 -14.61
C LYS A 204 -0.95 3.05 -14.27
N LEU A 205 -2.15 3.62 -14.30
CA LEU A 205 -2.39 5.02 -13.97
C LEU A 205 -2.19 5.27 -12.47
N GLU A 206 -2.45 4.27 -11.63
CA GLU A 206 -2.30 4.33 -10.17
C GLU A 206 -0.88 4.74 -9.75
N MET A 207 0.14 4.27 -10.49
CA MET A 207 1.55 4.62 -10.24
C MET A 207 1.88 6.12 -10.36
N TYR A 208 0.99 6.90 -10.99
CA TYR A 208 1.18 8.34 -11.21
C TYR A 208 0.21 9.21 -10.42
N MET A 209 -0.72 8.62 -9.65
CA MET A 209 -1.74 9.33 -8.90
C MET A 209 -1.43 9.31 -7.40
N ASN A 210 -2.07 10.19 -6.62
CA ASN A 210 -1.99 10.05 -5.16
C ASN A 210 -2.78 8.83 -4.70
N ASN A 211 -2.47 8.33 -3.51
CA ASN A 211 -3.14 7.17 -2.94
C ASN A 211 -4.66 7.40 -2.86
N GLY A 212 -5.43 6.46 -3.44
CA GLY A 212 -6.90 6.50 -3.46
C GLY A 212 -7.52 7.28 -4.63
N ASP A 213 -6.79 8.19 -5.27
CA ASP A 213 -7.29 8.99 -6.40
C ASP A 213 -7.73 8.08 -7.56
N PHE A 214 -7.03 6.96 -7.79
CA PHE A 214 -7.37 6.02 -8.86
C PHE A 214 -8.79 5.45 -8.71
N MET A 215 -9.14 4.96 -7.52
CA MET A 215 -10.48 4.41 -7.26
C MET A 215 -11.56 5.48 -7.22
N GLN A 216 -11.23 6.69 -6.74
CA GLN A 216 -12.14 7.84 -6.83
C GLN A 216 -12.43 8.23 -8.29
N TRP A 217 -11.39 8.29 -9.13
CA TRP A 217 -11.55 8.51 -10.55
C TRP A 217 -12.41 7.42 -11.21
N ILE A 218 -12.20 6.14 -10.86
CA ILE A 218 -13.03 5.03 -11.38
C ILE A 218 -14.52 5.25 -11.03
N ARG A 219 -14.85 5.58 -9.77
CA ARG A 219 -16.24 5.85 -9.37
C ARG A 219 -16.81 7.08 -10.07
N GLN A 220 -16.10 8.20 -10.04
CA GLN A 220 -16.57 9.44 -10.66
C GLN A 220 -16.77 9.31 -12.17
N ALA A 221 -15.82 8.67 -12.87
CA ALA A 221 -15.84 8.61 -14.31
C ALA A 221 -16.75 7.50 -14.87
N PHE A 222 -16.87 6.37 -14.16
CA PHE A 222 -17.60 5.21 -14.67
C PHE A 222 -18.92 4.95 -13.96
N GLU A 223 -19.05 5.26 -12.66
CA GLU A 223 -20.29 5.05 -11.90
C GLU A 223 -21.13 6.33 -11.84
N LEU A 224 -20.61 7.42 -11.29
CA LEU A 224 -21.36 8.66 -11.09
C LEU A 224 -21.49 9.50 -12.38
N GLN A 225 -20.50 9.40 -13.27
CA GLN A 225 -20.33 10.26 -14.45
C GLN A 225 -20.26 11.76 -14.13
N GLU A 226 -19.69 12.09 -12.97
CA GLU A 226 -19.57 13.45 -12.49
C GLU A 226 -18.14 13.96 -12.67
N THR A 227 -18.00 15.16 -13.24
CA THR A 227 -16.69 15.80 -13.33
C THR A 227 -16.26 16.29 -11.94
N PRO A 228 -15.02 16.03 -11.51
CA PRO A 228 -14.57 16.47 -10.20
C PRO A 228 -14.47 18.00 -10.14
N GLN A 229 -14.70 18.57 -8.95
CA GLN A 229 -14.50 19.99 -8.70
C GLN A 229 -13.05 20.43 -8.90
N TYR A 230 -12.10 19.53 -8.60
CA TYR A 230 -10.67 19.70 -8.82
C TYR A 230 -10.13 18.49 -9.57
N LYS A 231 -9.39 18.72 -10.65
CA LYS A 231 -8.83 17.63 -11.44
C LYS A 231 -7.71 16.92 -10.69
N PHE A 232 -7.57 15.63 -10.96
CA PHE A 232 -6.49 14.80 -10.45
C PHE A 232 -5.15 15.25 -11.03
N LYS A 233 -4.15 15.42 -10.16
CA LYS A 233 -2.78 15.74 -10.56
C LYS A 233 -1.97 14.46 -10.68
N LEU A 234 -1.23 14.33 -11.78
CA LEU A 234 -0.30 13.24 -11.99
C LEU A 234 1.12 13.65 -11.56
N ALA A 235 1.88 12.73 -10.98
CA ALA A 235 3.28 12.92 -10.58
C ALA A 235 4.16 13.34 -11.76
N GLU A 236 5.12 14.26 -11.58
CA GLU A 236 5.84 14.91 -12.69
C GLU A 236 6.68 13.98 -13.59
N ASN A 237 6.95 12.75 -13.17
CA ASN A 237 7.75 11.77 -13.90
C ASN A 237 6.99 11.03 -15.02
N HIS A 238 5.70 11.27 -15.22
CA HIS A 238 4.92 10.62 -16.28
C HIS A 238 5.17 11.25 -17.67
N LYS A 239 5.16 10.42 -18.72
CA LYS A 239 5.13 10.93 -20.10
C LYS A 239 3.67 11.15 -20.54
N LYS A 240 3.30 12.39 -20.85
CA LYS A 240 1.95 12.73 -21.34
C LYS A 240 1.49 11.87 -22.53
N GLY A 241 2.41 11.50 -23.42
CA GLY A 241 2.14 10.60 -24.55
C GLY A 241 1.69 9.20 -24.12
N GLU A 242 2.29 8.65 -23.07
CA GLU A 242 1.95 7.32 -22.53
C GLU A 242 0.57 7.33 -21.87
N ILE A 243 0.26 8.38 -21.09
CA ILE A 243 -1.06 8.56 -20.48
C ILE A 243 -2.13 8.68 -21.57
N ARG A 244 -1.98 9.58 -22.56
CA ARG A 244 -2.95 9.68 -23.66
C ARG A 244 -3.15 8.35 -24.38
N TYR A 245 -2.06 7.62 -24.61
CA TYR A 245 -2.13 6.34 -25.30
C TYR A 245 -2.92 5.29 -24.52
N LEU A 246 -2.82 5.28 -23.18
CA LEU A 246 -3.62 4.41 -22.31
C LEU A 246 -5.12 4.62 -22.48
N PHE A 247 -5.56 5.88 -22.57
CA PHE A 247 -6.97 6.21 -22.81
C PHE A 247 -7.39 5.94 -24.27
N TYR A 248 -6.48 6.13 -25.23
CA TYR A 248 -6.72 5.80 -26.63
C TYR A 248 -6.91 4.29 -26.87
N THR A 249 -6.12 3.44 -26.20
CA THR A 249 -6.31 1.99 -26.30
C THR A 249 -7.63 1.55 -25.69
N TYR A 250 -8.06 2.18 -24.59
CA TYR A 250 -9.38 1.92 -24.01
C TYR A 250 -10.53 2.31 -24.94
N TRP A 251 -10.41 3.46 -25.63
CA TRP A 251 -11.37 3.86 -26.64
C TRP A 251 -11.49 2.85 -27.79
N GLY A 252 -10.40 2.19 -28.18
CA GLY A 252 -10.44 1.08 -29.12
C GLY A 252 -11.00 1.42 -30.51
N LYS A 253 -10.95 2.70 -30.91
CA LYS A 253 -11.55 3.22 -32.15
C LYS A 253 -13.07 3.01 -32.28
N LYS A 254 -13.81 2.97 -31.15
CA LYS A 254 -15.28 2.99 -31.15
C LYS A 254 -15.78 4.23 -31.91
N HIS A 255 -16.28 4.02 -33.13
CA HIS A 255 -16.62 5.08 -34.09
C HIS A 255 -17.62 6.08 -33.48
N ASN A 256 -17.44 7.37 -33.76
CA ASN A 256 -18.28 8.49 -33.30
C ASN A 256 -18.34 8.74 -31.77
N GLN A 257 -17.55 8.04 -30.95
CA GLN A 257 -17.52 8.25 -29.48
C GLN A 257 -16.22 8.87 -28.97
N LYS A 258 -15.31 9.29 -29.86
CA LYS A 258 -13.96 9.74 -29.49
C LYS A 258 -13.98 10.83 -28.40
N GLU A 259 -14.85 11.83 -28.53
CA GLU A 259 -14.93 12.93 -27.55
C GLU A 259 -15.27 12.42 -26.15
N LYS A 260 -16.26 11.54 -26.03
CA LYS A 260 -16.68 10.94 -24.77
C LYS A 260 -15.51 10.27 -24.03
N TYR A 261 -14.66 9.55 -24.74
CA TYR A 261 -13.49 8.88 -24.16
C TYR A 261 -12.32 9.83 -23.91
N VAL A 262 -12.17 10.88 -24.71
CA VAL A 262 -11.18 11.95 -24.45
C VAL A 262 -11.53 12.72 -23.18
N ARG A 263 -12.82 12.88 -22.86
CA ARG A 263 -13.30 13.52 -21.64
C ARG A 263 -12.94 12.76 -20.37
N LEU A 264 -12.86 11.43 -20.41
CA LEU A 264 -12.33 10.62 -19.29
C LEU A 264 -10.92 11.06 -18.85
N LEU A 265 -10.13 11.61 -19.76
CA LEU A 265 -8.82 12.18 -19.48
C LEU A 265 -8.90 13.69 -19.21
N SER A 266 -9.51 14.43 -20.13
CA SER A 266 -9.44 15.90 -20.12
C SER A 266 -10.29 16.58 -19.06
N ASP A 267 -11.42 15.98 -18.68
CA ASP A 267 -12.31 16.56 -17.66
C ASP A 267 -11.86 16.17 -16.25
N TYR A 268 -11.12 15.07 -16.11
CA TYR A 268 -10.70 14.51 -14.81
C TYR A 268 -9.26 14.83 -14.42
N PHE A 269 -8.33 15.05 -15.37
CA PHE A 269 -6.91 15.20 -15.06
C PHE A 269 -6.34 16.56 -15.44
N ASP A 270 -5.49 17.10 -14.56
CA ASP A 270 -4.76 18.34 -14.79
C ASP A 270 -3.73 18.18 -15.92
N GLY A 271 -3.57 19.22 -16.73
CA GLY A 271 -2.57 19.24 -17.81
C GLY A 271 -2.96 18.53 -19.11
N PHE A 272 -4.22 18.10 -19.26
CA PHE A 272 -4.79 17.43 -20.44
C PHE A 272 -5.98 18.17 -21.07
N GLU A 273 -5.81 19.44 -21.47
CA GLU A 273 -6.89 20.22 -22.10
C GLU A 273 -7.61 19.50 -23.27
N LEU A 274 -8.94 19.54 -23.29
CA LEU A 274 -9.79 18.79 -24.24
C LEU A 274 -9.35 18.94 -25.70
N LYS A 275 -9.14 20.16 -26.19
CA LYS A 275 -8.73 20.43 -27.58
C LYS A 275 -7.39 19.76 -27.91
N ASN A 276 -6.41 19.92 -27.02
CA ASN A 276 -5.06 19.36 -27.19
C ASN A 276 -5.06 17.84 -27.10
N THR A 277 -5.80 17.28 -26.15
CA THR A 277 -5.96 15.83 -25.96
C THR A 277 -6.68 15.21 -27.16
N MET A 278 -7.74 15.85 -27.66
CA MET A 278 -8.51 15.39 -28.83
C MET A 278 -7.62 15.31 -30.09
N THR A 279 -6.83 16.35 -30.37
CA THR A 279 -5.93 16.38 -31.54
C THR A 279 -4.83 15.32 -31.45
N ASN A 280 -4.36 15.02 -30.24
CA ASN A 280 -3.20 14.15 -30.04
C ASN A 280 -3.51 12.77 -29.44
N PHE A 281 -4.79 12.39 -29.38
CA PHE A 281 -5.24 11.21 -28.62
C PHE A 281 -4.52 9.91 -29.01
N SER A 282 -4.25 9.71 -30.31
CA SER A 282 -3.56 8.51 -30.82
C SER A 282 -2.03 8.58 -30.80
N LYS A 283 -1.43 9.71 -30.40
CA LYS A 283 0.01 9.95 -30.49
C LYS A 283 0.72 9.50 -29.21
N ARG A 284 1.69 8.59 -29.38
CA ARG A 284 2.51 8.01 -28.29
C ARG A 284 3.71 8.87 -27.86
N TYR A 285 4.05 9.91 -28.64
CA TYR A 285 5.19 10.79 -28.37
C TYR A 285 4.83 11.96 -27.46
#